data_AF-A0A431NMF3-F1
#
_entry.id   AF-A0A431NMF3-F1
#
_cell.length_a   1.000
_cell.length_b   1.000
_cell.length_c   1.000
_cell.angle_alpha   90.00
_cell.angle_beta   90.00
_cell.angle_gamma   90.00
#
_symmetry.space_group_name_H-M   'P 1'
#
loop_
_entity.id
_entity.type
_entity.pdbx_description
1 polymer ?
#
loop_
_entity_poly.entity_id
_entity_poly.type
_entity_poly.pdbx_seq_one_letter_code
_entity_poly.pdbx_strand_id
1 'polypeptide(L)'
;MSDTPSEINAAIISANLVALHARLKLGLAMTTAASRAMTEDNQNLAMGSIIDLERIIPECDALYRTILLLHRSRDMVVAEGGVA
;
A
#
# COMPACT_ATOMS: atom_id res chain seq x y z
N MET A 1 -1.92 -20.04 -23.38
CA MET A 1 -0.77 -19.21 -22.97
C MET A 1 -0.63 -19.40 -21.48
N SER A 2 0.42 -20.06 -21.01
CA SER A 2 0.71 -20.20 -19.59
C SER A 2 1.55 -18.99 -19.17
N ASP A 3 0.97 -18.06 -18.43
CA ASP A 3 1.74 -16.94 -17.88
C ASP A 3 2.87 -17.50 -17.02
N THR A 4 4.08 -16.98 -17.22
CA THR A 4 5.22 -17.39 -16.40
C THR A 4 5.07 -16.86 -14.97
N PRO A 5 5.63 -17.53 -13.95
CA PRO A 5 5.58 -17.03 -12.57
C PRO A 5 6.09 -15.59 -12.40
N SER A 6 7.06 -15.16 -13.25
CA SER A 6 7.56 -13.78 -13.25
C SER A 6 6.53 -12.78 -13.76
N GLU A 7 5.75 -13.12 -14.78
CA GLU A 7 4.70 -12.26 -15.33
C GLU A 7 3.55 -12.11 -14.35
N ILE A 8 3.16 -13.21 -13.68
CA ILE A 8 2.15 -13.20 -12.61
C ILE A 8 2.60 -12.28 -11.46
N ASN A 9 3.85 -12.41 -10.99
CA ASN A 9 4.37 -11.54 -9.92
C ASN A 9 4.38 -10.06 -10.32
N ALA A 10 4.78 -9.75 -11.56
CA ALA A 10 4.76 -8.37 -12.05
C ALA A 10 3.34 -7.78 -12.10
N ALA A 11 2.36 -8.58 -12.55
CA ALA A 11 0.96 -8.19 -12.56
C ALA A 11 0.42 -7.92 -11.14
N ILE A 12 0.74 -8.80 -10.17
CA ILE A 12 0.32 -8.63 -8.78
C ILE A 12 0.98 -7.40 -8.15
N ILE A 13 2.27 -7.17 -8.38
CA ILE A 13 2.98 -5.95 -7.90
C ILE A 13 2.31 -4.69 -8.46
N SER A 14 2.03 -4.67 -9.77
CA SER A 14 1.36 -3.54 -10.42
C SER A 14 -0.02 -3.26 -9.80
N ALA A 15 -0.84 -4.29 -9.62
CA ALA A 15 -2.16 -4.17 -9.00
C ALA A 15 -2.08 -3.65 -7.55
N ASN A 16 -1.13 -4.15 -6.75
CA ASN A 16 -0.91 -3.68 -5.38
C ASN A 16 -0.42 -2.23 -5.33
N LEU A 17 0.43 -1.79 -6.27
CA LEU A 17 0.87 -0.40 -6.37
C LEU A 17 -0.30 0.55 -6.68
N VAL A 18 -1.18 0.14 -7.60
CA VAL A 18 -2.40 0.92 -7.93
C VAL A 18 -3.32 1.02 -6.71
N ALA A 19 -3.57 -0.09 -6.02
CA ALA A 19 -4.37 -0.10 -4.80
C ALA A 19 -3.75 0.75 -3.68
N LEU A 20 -2.44 0.63 -3.47
CA LEU A 20 -1.69 1.37 -2.46
C LEU A 20 -1.77 2.88 -2.71
N HIS A 21 -1.57 3.31 -3.97
CA HIS A 21 -1.72 4.70 -4.35
C HIS A 21 -3.13 5.24 -4.04
N ALA A 22 -4.19 4.47 -4.37
CA ALA A 22 -5.56 4.86 -4.06
C ALA A 22 -5.79 5.02 -2.55
N ARG A 23 -5.29 4.09 -1.73
CA ARG A 23 -5.42 4.15 -0.27
C ARG A 23 -4.61 5.27 0.37
N LEU A 24 -3.40 5.52 -0.10
CA LEU A 24 -2.58 6.65 0.36
C LEU A 24 -3.24 8.00 0.04
N LYS A 25 -3.92 8.12 -1.12
CA LYS A 25 -4.71 9.32 -1.43
C LYS A 25 -5.86 9.55 -0.46
N LEU A 26 -6.56 8.48 -0.05
CA LEU A 26 -7.59 8.58 0.98
C LEU A 26 -7.00 8.98 2.33
N GLY A 27 -5.88 8.36 2.74
CA GLY A 27 -5.17 8.72 3.96
C GLY A 27 -4.69 10.17 3.97
N LEU A 28 -4.21 10.69 2.83
CA LEU A 28 -3.85 12.10 2.68
C LEU A 28 -5.06 13.02 2.88
N ALA A 29 -6.21 12.68 2.31
CA ALA A 29 -7.43 13.46 2.48
C ALA A 29 -7.87 13.50 3.96
N MET A 30 -7.82 12.35 4.64
CA MET A 30 -8.18 12.22 6.06
C MET A 30 -7.22 13.00 6.98
N THR A 31 -5.91 12.86 6.77
CA THR A 31 -4.91 13.62 7.56
C THR A 31 -5.00 15.12 7.32
N THR A 32 -5.28 15.54 6.09
CA THR A 32 -5.54 16.95 5.76
C THR A 32 -6.78 17.46 6.49
N ALA A 33 -7.88 16.70 6.47
CA ALA A 33 -9.12 17.06 7.16
C ALA A 33 -8.93 17.13 8.69
N ALA A 34 -8.24 16.14 9.28
CA ALA A 34 -7.91 16.12 10.70
C ALA A 34 -7.07 17.34 11.10
N SER A 35 -6.00 17.63 10.34
CA SER A 35 -5.14 18.78 10.59
C SER A 35 -5.91 20.10 10.52
N ARG A 36 -6.80 20.24 9.53
CA ARG A 36 -7.64 21.43 9.40
C ARG A 36 -8.62 21.57 10.56
N ALA A 37 -9.30 20.49 10.94
CA ALA A 37 -10.22 20.49 12.06
C ALA A 37 -9.51 20.85 13.38
N MET A 38 -8.27 20.40 13.58
CA MET A 38 -7.45 20.82 14.72
C MET A 38 -7.15 22.33 14.71
N THR A 39 -6.81 22.90 13.54
CA THR A 39 -6.59 24.36 13.45
C THR A 39 -7.85 25.20 13.67
N GLU A 40 -9.02 24.62 13.42
CA GLU A 40 -10.34 25.23 13.62
C GLU A 40 -10.91 24.95 15.03
N ASP A 41 -10.11 24.38 15.94
CA ASP A 41 -10.50 23.95 17.31
C ASP A 41 -11.72 22.99 17.35
N ASN A 42 -11.93 22.25 16.25
CA ASN A 42 -13.00 21.28 16.12
C ASN A 42 -12.49 19.85 16.40
N GLN A 43 -12.25 19.57 17.69
CA GLN A 43 -11.66 18.31 18.14
C GLN A 43 -12.46 17.06 17.75
N ASN A 44 -13.80 17.14 17.76
CA ASN A 44 -14.65 16.00 17.40
C ASN A 44 -14.45 15.59 15.94
N LEU A 45 -14.40 16.57 15.02
CA LEU A 45 -14.15 16.32 13.61
C LEU A 45 -12.72 15.83 13.36
N ALA A 46 -11.75 16.37 14.10
CA ALA A 46 -10.37 15.92 14.05
C ALA A 46 -10.24 14.44 14.46
N MET A 47 -10.86 14.06 15.58
CA MET A 47 -10.85 12.68 16.08
C MET A 47 -11.58 11.72 15.14
N GLY A 48 -12.72 12.11 14.58
CA GLY A 48 -13.42 11.31 13.58
C GLY A 48 -12.53 10.98 12.38
N SER A 49 -11.80 11.98 11.88
CA SER A 49 -10.88 11.83 10.75
C SER A 49 -9.67 10.93 11.06
N ILE A 50 -9.18 10.96 12.31
CA ILE A 50 -8.10 10.08 12.78
C ILE A 50 -8.56 8.63 12.89
N ILE A 51 -9.76 8.39 13.39
CA ILE A 51 -10.33 7.03 13.50
C ILE A 51 -10.46 6.37 12.12
N ASP A 52 -10.86 7.14 11.10
CA ASP A 52 -10.91 6.61 9.73
C ASP A 52 -9.50 6.29 9.18
N LEU A 53 -8.49 7.06 9.59
CA LEU A 53 -7.10 6.79 9.23
C LEU A 53 -6.60 5.47 9.82
N GLU A 54 -6.99 5.12 11.06
CA GLU A 54 -6.64 3.84 11.69
C GLU A 54 -7.07 2.62 10.86
N ARG A 55 -8.12 2.75 10.04
CA ARG A 55 -8.57 1.68 9.15
C ARG A 55 -7.74 1.60 7.86
N ILE A 56 -7.33 2.75 7.32
CA ILE A 56 -6.60 2.82 6.05
C ILE A 56 -5.13 2.39 6.21
N ILE A 57 -4.48 2.73 7.33
CA ILE A 57 -3.04 2.48 7.52
C ILE A 57 -2.67 0.99 7.47
N PRO A 58 -3.38 0.06 8.15
CA PRO A 58 -3.10 -1.36 8.04
C PRO A 58 -3.23 -1.90 6.62
N GLU A 59 -4.20 -1.39 5.85
CA GLU A 59 -4.36 -1.78 4.45
C GLU A 59 -3.20 -1.32 3.57
N CYS A 60 -2.72 -0.08 3.77
CA CYS A 60 -1.51 0.41 3.11
C CYS A 60 -0.29 -0.44 3.45
N ASP A 61 -0.10 -0.80 4.73
CA ASP A 61 1.02 -1.65 5.16
C ASP A 61 0.95 -3.04 4.52
N ALA A 62 -0.23 -3.67 4.49
CA ALA A 62 -0.41 -4.98 3.86
C ALA A 62 -0.07 -4.98 2.36
N LEU A 63 -0.55 -3.97 1.62
CA LEU A 63 -0.25 -3.82 0.20
C LEU A 63 1.25 -3.60 -0.03
N TYR A 64 1.88 -2.73 0.77
CA TYR A 64 3.31 -2.45 0.68
C TYR A 64 4.16 -3.70 0.98
N ARG A 65 3.83 -4.45 2.03
CA ARG A 65 4.52 -5.71 2.38
C ARG A 65 4.40 -6.75 1.29
N THR A 66 3.24 -6.85 0.64
CA THR A 66 3.02 -7.77 -0.48
C THR A 66 3.93 -7.42 -1.66
N ILE A 67 4.04 -6.13 -2.00
CA ILE A 67 4.97 -5.66 -3.04
C ILE A 67 6.41 -6.06 -2.72
N LEU A 68 6.86 -5.79 -1.48
CA LEU A 68 8.22 -6.13 -1.06
C LEU A 68 8.49 -7.64 -1.08
N LEU A 69 7.53 -8.45 -0.64
CA LEU A 69 7.65 -9.91 -0.64
C LEU A 69 7.85 -10.43 -2.05
N LEU A 70 6.99 -10.02 -3.00
CA LEU A 70 7.05 -10.50 -4.38
C LEU A 70 8.28 -9.98 -5.11
N HIS A 71 8.68 -8.73 -4.86
CA HIS A 71 9.90 -8.17 -5.44
C HIS A 71 11.14 -8.95 -5.00
N ARG A 72 11.29 -9.22 -3.70
CA ARG A 72 12.42 -10.00 -3.15
C ARG A 72 12.40 -11.46 -3.59
N SER A 73 11.21 -12.06 -3.68
CA SER A 73 11.06 -13.45 -4.13
C SER A 73 11.50 -13.62 -5.58
N ARG A 74 11.28 -12.61 -6.43
CA ARG A 74 11.79 -12.59 -7.80
C ARG A 74 13.32 -12.62 -7.84
N ASP A 75 13.98 -11.85 -6.97
CA ASP A 75 15.44 -11.80 -6.89
C ASP A 75 16.03 -13.14 -6.41
N MET A 76 15.34 -13.85 -5.50
CA MET A 76 15.75 -15.18 -5.05
C MET A 76 15.64 -16.24 -6.15
N VAL A 77 14.58 -16.23 -6.97
CA VAL A 77 14.44 -17.18 -8.09
C VAL A 77 15.52 -16.96 -9.16
N VAL A 78 15.91 -15.70 -9.41
CA VAL A 78 17.00 -15.39 -10.36
C VAL A 78 18.36 -15.87 -9.83
N ALA A 79 18.59 -15.82 -8.51
CA ALA A 79 19.83 -16.31 -7.91
C ALA A 79 19.99 -17.84 -7.98
N GLU A 80 18.90 -18.61 -7.91
CA GLU A 80 18.95 -20.08 -7.98
C GLU A 80 19.02 -20.63 -9.42
N GLY A 81 18.57 -19.87 -10.42
CA GLY A 81 18.64 -20.25 -11.84
C GLY A 81 19.96 -19.88 -12.55
N GLY A 82 20.90 -19.25 -11.85
CA GLY A 82 22.15 -18.71 -12.38
C GLY A 82 23.39 -19.60 -12.17
N VAL A 83 23.24 -20.92 -12.13
CA VAL A 83 24.38 -21.86 -12.09
C VAL A 83 24.11 -23.07 -12.99
N ALA A 84 24.47 -22.93 -14.28
CA ALA A 84 24.96 -23.99 -15.16
C ALA A 84 25.53 -23.37 -16.44
#